data_AF-A0A9X1VMC3-F1
#
_entry.id   AF-A0A9X1VMC3-F1
#
_cell.length_a   1.000
_cell.length_b   1.000
_cell.length_c   1.000
_cell.angle_alpha   90.00
_cell.angle_beta   90.00
_cell.angle_gamma   90.00
#
_symmetry.space_group_name_H-M   'P 1'
#
loop_
_entity.id
_entity.type
_entity.pdbx_description
1 polymer ?
#
loop_
_entity_poly.entity_id
_entity_poly.type
_entity_poly.pdbx_seq_one_letter_code
_entity_poly.pdbx_strand_id
1 'polypeptide(L)' 'MKDWVKNGFGWAVWMFVMMTFFWPLITGEKITLKSVLIGAVFWSFIGIAMGYIMTKFVNKKN' A
#
# COMPACT_ATOMS: atom_id res chain seq x y z
N MET A 1 18.77 3.07 3.00
CA MET A 1 17.68 2.24 2.46
C MET A 1 17.64 2.43 0.96
N LYS A 2 17.47 1.37 0.16
CA LYS A 2 17.34 1.52 -1.30
C LYS A 2 16.06 2.30 -1.62
N ASP A 3 16.11 3.24 -2.57
CA ASP A 3 15.01 4.18 -2.84
C ASP A 3 13.67 3.51 -3.19
N TRP A 4 13.73 2.32 -3.80
CA TRP A 4 12.54 1.52 -4.10
C TRP A 4 11.78 1.05 -2.87
N VAL A 5 12.48 0.77 -1.77
CA VAL A 5 11.85 0.40 -0.50
C VAL A 5 11.13 1.62 0.05
N LYS A 6 11.76 2.80 -0.01
CA LYS A 6 11.17 4.06 0.48
C LYS A 6 9.91 4.44 -0.32
N ASN A 7 9.96 4.30 -1.65
CA ASN A 7 8.81 4.55 -2.52
C ASN A 7 7.71 3.48 -2.38
N GLY A 8 8.08 2.21 -2.28
CA GLY A 8 7.13 1.11 -2.06
C GLY A 8 6.40 1.24 -0.72
N PHE A 9 7.12 1.57 0.36
CA PHE A 9 6.53 1.82 1.67
C PHE A 9 5.67 3.08 1.68
N GLY A 10 6.13 4.17 1.05
CA GLY A 10 5.35 5.41 0.93
C GLY A 10 4.03 5.19 0.20
N TRP A 11 4.06 4.42 -0.90
CA TRP A 11 2.86 4.05 -1.64
C TRP A 11 1.92 3.13 -0.84
N ALA A 12 2.48 2.15 -0.12
CA ALA A 12 1.72 1.25 0.75
C ALA A 12 0.96 1.98 1.86
N VAL A 13 1.65 2.90 2.54
CA VAL A 13 1.06 3.73 3.61
C VAL A 13 -0.03 4.63 3.03
N TRP A 14 0.21 5.25 1.88
CA TRP A 14 -0.79 6.10 1.23
C TRP A 14 -2.04 5.31 0.83
N MET A 15 -1.86 4.16 0.20
CA MET A 15 -2.96 3.26 -0.19
C MET A 15 -3.71 2.70 1.02
N PHE A 16 -3.00 2.34 2.09
CA PHE A 16 -3.62 1.90 3.33
C PHE A 16 -4.54 2.99 3.90
N VAL A 17 -4.08 4.24 3.98
CA VAL A 17 -4.91 5.34 4.50
C VAL A 17 -6.12 5.59 3.59
N MET A 18 -5.93 5.60 2.28
CA MET A 18 -7.03 5.78 1.32
C MET A 18 -8.07 4.66 1.43
N MET A 19 -7.65 3.40 1.44
CA MET A 19 -8.60 2.27 1.47
C MET A 19 -9.21 2.03 2.84
N THR A 20 -8.52 2.40 3.91
CA THR A 20 -9.02 2.15 5.27
C THR A 20 -9.94 3.27 5.74
N PHE A 21 -9.72 4.51 5.30
CA PHE A 21 -10.51 5.65 5.72
C PHE A 21 -11.41 6.21 4.62
N PHE A 22 -10.88 6.46 3.41
CA PHE A 22 -11.68 7.05 2.33
C PHE A 22 -12.66 6.06 1.70
N TRP A 23 -12.26 4.80 1.50
CA TRP A 23 -13.15 3.80 0.90
C TRP A 23 -14.43 3.56 1.70
N PRO A 24 -14.38 3.22 3.00
CA PRO A 24 -15.61 3.03 3.80
C PRO A 24 -16.46 4.29 3.94
N LEU A 25 -15.88 5.50 3.84
CA LEU A 25 -16.65 6.74 3.76
C LEU A 25 -17.48 6.84 2.48
N ILE A 26 -16.98 6.30 1.36
CA ILE A 26 -17.70 6.25 0.07
C ILE A 26 -18.73 5.12 0.06
N THR A 27 -18.38 3.94 0.57
CA THR A 27 -19.26 2.76 0.57
C THR A 27 -20.32 2.78 1.67
N GLY A 28 -20.19 3.67 2.68
CA GLY A 28 -21.06 3.70 3.86
C GLY A 28 -20.88 2.49 4.79
N GLU A 29 -19.79 1.73 4.63
CA GLU A 29 -19.50 0.57 5.46
C GLU A 29 -18.90 0.97 6.81
N LYS A 30 -19.20 0.17 7.85
CA LYS A 30 -18.62 0.38 9.17
C LYS A 30 -17.13 0.07 9.14
N ILE A 31 -16.31 1.06 9.48
CA ILE A 31 -14.88 0.87 9.73
C ILE A 31 -14.75 -0.02 10.98
N THR A 32 -14.55 -1.32 10.77
CA THR A 32 -14.25 -2.25 11.85
C THR A 32 -12.75 -2.42 12.02
N LEU A 33 -12.31 -2.57 13.27
CA LEU A 33 -10.90 -2.78 13.60
C LEU A 33 -10.30 -4.01 12.89
N LYS A 34 -11.12 -5.02 12.61
CA LYS A 34 -10.74 -6.20 11.82
C LYS A 34 -10.40 -5.84 10.38
N SER A 35 -11.24 -5.05 9.70
CA SER A 35 -10.97 -4.61 8.33
C SER A 35 -9.71 -3.77 8.23
N VAL A 36 -9.45 -2.91 9.23
CA VAL A 36 -8.21 -2.12 9.32
C VAL A 36 -6.99 -3.03 9.44
N LEU A 37 -7.02 -4.04 10.31
CA LEU A 37 -5.90 -4.95 10.50
C LEU A 37 -5.60 -5.77 9.23
N ILE A 38 -6.65 -6.29 8.59
CA ILE A 38 -6.55 -7.05 7.34
C ILE A 38 -5.98 -6.15 6.23
N GLY A 39 -6.49 -4.93 6.11
CA GLY A 39 -6.00 -3.93 5.17
C GLY A 39 -4.53 -3.59 5.41
N ALA A 40 -4.11 -3.40 6.66
CA ALA A 40 -2.72 -3.07 7.00
C ALA A 40 -1.75 -4.17 6.59
N VAL A 41 -2.09 -5.43 6.89
CA VAL A 41 -1.27 -6.58 6.49
C VAL A 41 -1.24 -6.72 4.98
N PHE A 42 -2.40 -6.67 4.32
CA PHE A 42 -2.53 -6.79 2.88
C PHE A 42 -1.74 -5.70 2.14
N TRP A 43 -1.92 -4.43 2.52
CA TRP A 43 -1.20 -3.30 1.93
C TRP A 43 0.29 -3.32 2.22
N SER A 44 0.73 -3.85 3.36
CA SER A 44 2.16 -4.03 3.66
C SER A 44 2.81 -5.04 2.71
N PHE A 45 2.15 -6.19 2.46
CA PHE A 45 2.64 -7.18 1.51
C PHE A 45 2.68 -6.63 0.07
N ILE A 46 1.61 -5.94 -0.35
CA ILE A 46 1.55 -5.34 -1.69
C ILE A 46 2.57 -4.21 -1.83
N GLY A 47 2.76 -3.39 -0.80
CA GLY A 47 3.76 -2.33 -0.77
C GLY A 47 5.17 -2.81 -1.04
N ILE A 48 5.56 -3.92 -0.40
CA ILE A 48 6.86 -4.55 -0.61
C ILE A 48 6.96 -5.16 -2.01
N ALA A 49 5.91 -5.87 -2.46
CA ALA A 49 5.87 -6.45 -3.81
C ALA A 49 5.94 -5.36 -4.90
N MET A 50 5.21 -4.26 -4.73
CA MET A 50 5.16 -3.14 -5.67
C MET A 50 6.48 -2.38 -5.68
N GLY A 51 7.10 -2.17 -4.52
CA GLY A 51 8.46 -1.66 -4.43
C GLY A 51 9.42 -2.52 -5.27
N TYR A 52 9.36 -3.85 -5.12
CA TYR A 52 10.25 -4.77 -5.84
C TYR A 52 10.04 -4.70 -7.35
N ILE A 53 8.78 -4.69 -7.79
CA ILE A 53 8.38 -4.51 -9.19
C ILE A 53 8.91 -3.18 -9.72
N MET A 54 8.75 -2.07 -8.99
CA MET A 54 9.26 -0.75 -9.39
C MET A 54 10.77 -0.77 -9.60
N THR A 55 11.55 -1.40 -8.71
CA THR A 55 12.99 -1.58 -8.92
C THR A 55 13.30 -2.29 -10.24
N LYS A 56 12.55 -3.35 -10.55
CA LYS A 56 12.78 -4.19 -11.72
C LYS A 56 12.37 -3.49 -13.02
N PHE A 57 11.30 -2.70 -12.99
CA PHE A 57 10.84 -1.92 -14.15
C PHE A 57 11.66 -0.65 -14.40
N VAL A 58 12.09 0.05 -13.34
CA VAL A 58 12.94 1.24 -13.47
C VAL A 58 14.32 0.87 -14.02
N ASN A 59 14.92 -0.25 -13.58
CA ASN A 59 16.18 -0.74 -14.16
C ASN A 59 16.06 -1.29 -15.59
N LYS A 60 14.86 -1.51 -16.12
CA LYS A 60 14.67 -1.94 -17.52
C LYS A 60 14.68 -0.75 -18.49
N LYS A 61 14.63 0.48 -18.00
CA LYS A 61 14.59 1.70 -18.81
C LYS A 61 15.94 2.40 -18.94
N ASN A 62 17.00 1.86 -18.34
CA ASN A 62 18.38 2.33 -18.50
C ASN A 62 19.18 1.37 -19.38
#